data_AF-A0A8S3W9Q9-F1
#
_entry.id   AF-A0A8S3W9Q9-F1
#
_cell.length_a   1.000
_cell.length_b   1.000
_cell.length_c   1.000
_cell.angle_alpha   90.00
_cell.angle_beta   90.00
_cell.angle_gamma   90.00
#
_symmetry.space_group_name_H-M   'P 1'
#
loop_
_entity.id
_entity.type
_entity.pdbx_description
1 polymer ?
#
loop_
_entity_poly.entity_id
_entity_poly.type
_entity_poly.pdbx_seq_one_letter_code
_entity_poly.pdbx_strand_id
1 'polypeptide(L)'
;MREAACDFFPDFDAHNHIDGSCPKEWVAERHTYHAMAFLSRAYNFQWSRWNISAGSRNIVMQIREAVDRKREAKFQLLHATPQRATILICNELSQELNLEPLAGLQFYPDLFTLNMSYGSVDARRAAFSMKYKLVETVFSMLQELKLCSYS
;
A
#
# COMPACT_ATOMS: atom_id res chain seq x y z
N MET A 1 -16.37 -3.78 -19.83
CA MET A 1 -16.46 -4.15 -18.40
C MET A 1 -17.64 -3.49 -17.70
N ARG A 2 -17.93 -2.18 -17.88
CA ARG A 2 -19.24 -1.60 -17.50
C ARG A 2 -20.43 -2.29 -18.18
N GLU A 3 -20.26 -2.70 -19.44
CA GLU A 3 -21.23 -3.53 -20.17
C GLU A 3 -21.44 -4.94 -19.57
N ALA A 4 -20.54 -5.39 -18.69
CA ALA A 4 -20.67 -6.64 -17.94
C ALA A 4 -21.21 -6.41 -16.51
N ALA A 5 -21.73 -5.22 -16.20
CA ALA A 5 -22.28 -4.82 -14.90
C ALA A 5 -21.32 -4.95 -13.69
N CYS A 6 -20.02 -5.13 -13.92
CA CYS A 6 -19.00 -5.01 -12.89
C CYS A 6 -18.28 -3.67 -13.07
N ASP A 7 -18.55 -2.72 -12.18
CA ASP A 7 -17.70 -1.53 -12.05
C ASP A 7 -16.65 -1.78 -10.96
N PHE A 8 -15.39 -1.85 -11.38
CA PHE A 8 -14.24 -1.98 -10.48
C PHE A 8 -13.66 -0.62 -10.07
N PHE A 9 -14.11 0.47 -10.70
CA PHE A 9 -13.56 1.80 -10.53
C PHE A 9 -14.58 2.69 -9.81
N PRO A 10 -14.47 2.84 -8.48
CA PRO A 10 -15.40 3.64 -7.71
C PRO A 10 -15.40 5.11 -8.15
N ASP A 11 -16.58 5.60 -8.50
CA ASP A 11 -16.82 7.03 -8.71
C ASP A 11 -16.58 7.82 -7.41
N PHE A 12 -16.56 9.16 -7.51
CA PHE A 12 -16.20 10.05 -6.41
C PHE A 12 -17.07 9.84 -5.15
N ASP A 13 -18.37 9.61 -5.34
CA ASP A 13 -19.39 9.43 -4.31
C ASP A 13 -19.68 7.96 -3.98
N ALA A 14 -18.95 7.00 -4.56
CA ALA A 14 -19.19 5.56 -4.34
C ALA A 14 -19.10 5.15 -2.86
N HIS A 15 -18.34 5.88 -2.05
CA HIS A 15 -18.27 5.68 -0.60
C HIS A 15 -19.61 5.89 0.12
N ASN A 16 -20.53 6.71 -0.42
CA ASN A 16 -21.87 6.89 0.15
C ASN A 16 -22.77 5.67 -0.06
N HIS A 17 -22.37 4.74 -0.92
CA HIS A 17 -23.15 3.56 -1.29
C HIS A 17 -22.56 2.26 -0.74
N ILE A 18 -21.42 2.32 -0.05
CA ILE A 18 -20.70 1.15 0.47
C ILE A 18 -20.53 1.29 1.98
N ASP A 19 -21.26 0.46 2.71
CA ASP A 19 -21.12 0.33 4.15
C ASP A 19 -19.71 -0.16 4.52
N GLY A 20 -19.08 0.50 5.49
CA GLY A 20 -17.71 0.18 5.90
C GLY A 20 -16.62 0.75 4.99
N SER A 21 -16.96 1.59 4.00
CA SER A 21 -15.93 2.35 3.28
C SER A 21 -15.30 3.42 4.18
N CYS A 22 -13.99 3.62 4.07
CA CYS A 22 -13.26 4.64 4.81
C CYS A 22 -12.38 5.44 3.84
N PRO A 23 -12.94 6.45 3.16
CA PRO A 23 -12.19 7.28 2.23
C PRO A 23 -10.92 7.84 2.87
N LYS A 24 -9.79 7.59 2.23
CA LYS A 24 -8.50 8.06 2.71
C LYS A 24 -8.27 9.50 2.30
N GLU A 25 -7.41 10.17 3.06
CA GLU A 25 -6.98 11.52 2.72
C GLU A 25 -6.29 11.51 1.34
N TRP A 26 -6.82 12.28 0.40
CA TRP A 26 -6.48 12.21 -1.02
C TRP A 26 -4.97 12.35 -1.28
N VAL A 27 -4.30 13.27 -0.59
CA VAL A 27 -2.87 13.52 -0.81
C VAL A 27 -2.03 12.34 -0.32
N ALA A 28 -2.32 11.81 0.87
CA ALA A 28 -1.65 10.65 1.44
C ALA A 28 -1.89 9.38 0.63
N GLU A 29 -3.12 9.15 0.17
CA GLU A 29 -3.46 7.98 -0.64
C GLU A 29 -2.74 8.05 -2.00
N ARG A 30 -2.80 9.21 -2.68
CA ARG A 30 -2.12 9.44 -3.95
C ARG A 30 -0.60 9.26 -3.82
N HIS A 31 0.02 9.83 -2.79
CA HIS A 31 1.44 9.68 -2.54
C HIS A 31 1.81 8.21 -2.28
N THR A 32 1.01 7.52 -1.46
CA THR A 32 1.20 6.10 -1.16
C THR A 32 1.13 5.23 -2.41
N TYR A 33 0.13 5.46 -3.29
CA TYR A 33 0.04 4.76 -4.58
C TYR A 33 1.21 5.04 -5.50
N HIS A 34 1.72 6.27 -5.50
CA HIS A 34 2.90 6.60 -6.30
C HIS A 34 4.15 5.86 -5.80
N ALA A 35 4.33 5.74 -4.49
CA ALA A 35 5.39 4.94 -3.89
C ALA A 35 5.21 3.44 -4.19
N MET A 36 4.00 2.90 -4.06
CA MET A 36 3.67 1.52 -4.45
C MET A 36 3.99 1.26 -5.92
N ALA A 37 3.64 2.21 -6.81
CA ALA A 37 3.91 2.10 -8.23
C ALA A 37 5.43 2.05 -8.52
N PHE A 38 6.23 2.90 -7.89
CA PHE A 38 7.71 2.84 -8.00
C PHE A 38 8.29 1.50 -7.52
N LEU A 39 7.67 0.92 -6.49
CA LEU A 39 8.15 -0.31 -5.85
C LEU A 39 7.52 -1.59 -6.40
N SER A 40 6.60 -1.48 -7.36
CA SER A 40 5.79 -2.60 -7.88
C SER A 40 6.58 -3.74 -8.54
N ARG A 41 7.84 -3.51 -8.91
CA ARG A 41 8.74 -4.57 -9.40
C ARG A 41 9.48 -5.32 -8.30
N ALA A 42 9.57 -4.73 -7.12
CA ALA A 42 10.31 -5.26 -5.97
C ALA A 42 9.38 -5.83 -4.91
N TYR A 43 8.13 -5.37 -4.85
CA TYR A 43 7.19 -5.71 -3.80
C TYR A 43 5.84 -6.13 -4.36
N ASN A 44 5.21 -7.08 -3.68
CA ASN A 44 3.79 -7.34 -3.80
C ASN A 44 3.07 -6.60 -2.68
N PHE A 45 2.00 -5.91 -3.05
CA PHE A 45 1.09 -5.25 -2.12
C PHE A 45 -0.25 -5.97 -2.12
N GLN A 46 -0.88 -6.01 -0.95
CA GLN A 46 -2.24 -6.48 -0.77
C GLN A 46 -3.00 -5.51 0.13
N TRP A 47 -4.32 -5.47 -0.05
CA TRP A 47 -5.19 -4.71 0.82
C TRP A 47 -5.17 -5.26 2.25
N SER A 48 -5.71 -4.49 3.19
CA SER A 48 -5.84 -4.90 4.59
C SER A 48 -7.21 -4.51 5.12
N ARG A 49 -7.86 -5.45 5.82
CA ARG A 49 -9.19 -5.27 6.44
C ARG A 49 -9.21 -4.17 7.50
N TRP A 50 -8.03 -3.78 7.98
CA TRP A 50 -7.89 -2.75 9.00
C TRP A 50 -8.18 -1.36 8.47
N ASN A 51 -8.24 -1.15 7.15
CA ASN A 51 -8.52 0.18 6.58
C ASN A 51 -9.91 0.70 6.95
N ILE A 52 -10.91 -0.16 7.09
CA ILE A 52 -12.27 0.16 7.55
C ILE A 52 -12.25 0.91 8.89
N SER A 53 -11.44 0.44 9.86
CA SER A 53 -11.41 0.98 11.22
C SER A 53 -10.24 1.95 11.48
N ALA A 54 -9.25 2.03 10.58
CA ALA A 54 -8.06 2.86 10.77
C ALA A 54 -8.32 4.37 10.60
N GLY A 55 -9.44 4.78 10.01
CA GLY A 55 -9.75 6.18 9.73
C GLY A 55 -9.03 6.72 8.48
N SER A 56 -9.32 7.97 8.11
CA SER A 56 -8.94 8.52 6.79
C SER A 56 -7.45 8.79 6.60
N ARG A 57 -6.71 9.10 7.68
CA ARG A 57 -5.27 9.42 7.62
C ARG A 57 -4.34 8.22 7.78
N ASN A 58 -4.91 7.04 8.00
CA ASN A 58 -4.15 5.82 8.24
C ASN A 58 -4.43 4.84 7.12
N ILE A 59 -3.39 4.51 6.38
CA ILE A 59 -3.42 3.50 5.34
C ILE A 59 -2.69 2.28 5.89
N VAL A 60 -3.40 1.17 5.99
CA VAL A 60 -2.82 -0.12 6.37
C VAL A 60 -2.83 -1.00 5.14
N MET A 61 -1.70 -1.64 4.85
CA MET A 61 -1.60 -2.56 3.73
C MET A 61 -0.63 -3.68 4.04
N GLN A 62 -0.80 -4.80 3.34
CA GLN A 62 0.11 -5.91 3.42
C GLN A 62 1.21 -5.73 2.38
N ILE A 63 2.46 -5.96 2.78
CA ILE A 63 3.64 -5.84 1.93
C ILE A 63 4.51 -7.08 2.06
N ARG A 64 5.05 -7.56 0.94
CA ARG A 64 6.16 -8.53 0.92
C ARG A 64 7.12 -8.21 -0.20
N GLU A 65 8.39 -8.46 0.02
CA GLU A 65 9.38 -8.39 -1.04
C GLU A 65 9.21 -9.57 -2.01
N ALA A 66 9.33 -9.29 -3.32
CA ALA A 66 9.07 -10.20 -4.43
C ALA A 66 10.21 -10.20 -5.46
N VAL A 67 11.44 -9.90 -5.03
CA VAL A 67 12.63 -9.94 -5.90
C VAL A 67 13.12 -11.37 -6.16
N ASP A 68 13.04 -12.25 -5.17
CA ASP A 68 13.35 -13.67 -5.32
C ASP A 68 12.09 -14.46 -5.69
N ARG A 69 12.04 -14.95 -6.93
CA ARG A 69 10.90 -15.75 -7.41
C ARG A 69 10.89 -17.18 -6.86
N LYS A 70 11.99 -17.65 -6.26
CA LYS A 70 12.11 -19.01 -5.72
C LYS A 70 11.66 -19.10 -4.26
N ARG A 71 11.71 -18.00 -3.52
CA ARG A 71 11.23 -17.90 -2.14
C ARG A 71 10.29 -16.73 -1.97
N GLU A 72 9.02 -17.03 -1.76
CA GLU A 72 8.07 -16.00 -1.37
C GLU A 72 8.28 -15.61 0.10
N ALA A 73 8.49 -14.31 0.34
CA ALA A 73 8.47 -13.77 1.69
C ALA A 73 7.03 -13.80 2.25
N LYS A 74 6.91 -13.83 3.57
CA LYS A 74 5.62 -13.68 4.25
C LYS A 74 5.16 -12.22 4.16
N PHE A 75 3.85 -12.01 4.01
CA PHE A 75 3.27 -10.68 4.13
C PHE A 75 3.45 -10.13 5.55
N GLN A 76 3.84 -8.87 5.62
CA GLN A 76 3.91 -8.07 6.82
C GLN A 76 2.91 -6.93 6.69
N LEU A 77 2.46 -6.37 7.81
CA LEU A 77 1.64 -5.17 7.78
C LEU A 77 2.51 -3.92 7.73
N LEU A 78 2.12 -3.01 6.86
CA LEU A 78 2.69 -1.69 6.70
C LEU A 78 1.62 -0.66 7.04
N HIS A 79 1.97 0.27 7.91
CA HIS A 79 1.18 1.45 8.23
C HIS A 79 1.81 2.67 7.58
N ALA A 80 1.05 3.34 6.72
CA ALA A 80 1.41 4.58 6.06
C ALA A 80 0.48 5.71 6.52
N THR A 81 1.09 6.85 6.80
CA THR A 81 0.44 8.10 7.20
C THR A 81 1.04 9.24 6.39
N PRO A 82 0.44 10.44 6.36
CA PRO A 82 1.06 11.60 5.71
C PRO A 82 2.47 11.94 6.21
N GLN A 83 2.84 11.48 7.42
CA GLN A 83 4.11 11.82 8.06
C GLN A 83 5.15 10.71 8.04
N ARG A 84 4.73 9.44 7.93
CA ARG A 84 5.64 8.28 8.01
C ARG A 84 5.07 6.99 7.42
N ALA A 85 5.98 6.09 7.08
CA ALA A 85 5.70 4.68 6.77
C ALA A 85 6.42 3.76 7.76
N THR A 86 5.78 2.69 8.21
CA THR A 86 6.35 1.78 9.21
C THR A 86 5.79 0.35 9.10
N ILE A 87 6.67 -0.65 9.20
CA ILE A 87 6.25 -2.05 9.32
C ILE A 87 5.78 -2.30 10.76
N LEU A 88 4.64 -2.96 10.92
CA LEU A 88 4.03 -3.28 12.20
C LEU A 88 4.49 -4.64 12.74
N ILE A 89 4.40 -4.82 14.06
CA ILE A 89 4.66 -6.11 14.71
C ILE A 89 3.53 -7.11 14.44
N CYS A 90 2.29 -6.64 14.31
CA CYS A 90 1.13 -7.50 14.03
C CYS A 90 1.05 -7.92 12.56
N ASN A 91 0.14 -8.84 12.28
CA ASN A 91 -0.17 -9.29 10.92
C ASN A 91 -1.68 -9.25 10.68
N GLU A 92 -2.10 -9.56 9.45
CA GLU A 92 -3.51 -9.50 9.03
C GLU A 92 -4.43 -10.41 9.89
N LEU A 93 -3.89 -11.50 10.43
CA LEU A 93 -4.62 -12.49 11.23
C LEU A 93 -4.66 -12.15 12.73
N SER A 94 -4.00 -11.08 13.17
CA SER A 94 -4.05 -10.63 14.56
C SER A 94 -5.48 -10.27 14.98
N GLN A 95 -5.84 -10.53 16.24
CA GLN A 95 -7.20 -10.22 16.73
C GLN A 95 -7.49 -8.73 16.73
N GLU A 96 -6.47 -7.91 17.01
CA GLU A 96 -6.55 -6.46 17.07
C GLU A 96 -5.41 -5.81 16.29
N LEU A 97 -5.64 -4.58 15.83
CA LEU A 97 -4.63 -3.78 15.15
C LEU A 97 -3.65 -3.19 16.17
N ASN A 98 -2.40 -3.62 16.13
CA ASN A 98 -1.32 -3.00 16.87
C ASN A 98 -0.47 -2.11 15.93
N LEU A 99 -0.51 -0.80 16.16
CA LEU A 99 0.25 0.19 15.38
C LEU A 99 1.71 0.36 15.86
N GLU A 100 2.17 -0.49 16.78
CA GLU A 100 3.56 -0.50 17.22
C GLU A 100 4.50 -0.94 16.09
N PRO A 101 5.60 -0.19 15.89
CA PRO A 101 6.57 -0.48 14.85
C PRO A 101 7.37 -1.74 15.18
N LEU A 102 7.77 -2.49 14.15
CA LEU A 102 8.73 -3.57 14.31
C LEU A 102 10.03 -3.04 14.95
N ALA A 103 10.52 -3.76 15.96
CA ALA A 103 11.67 -3.33 16.74
C ALA A 103 12.91 -3.08 15.87
N GLY A 104 13.63 -1.99 16.17
CA GLY A 104 14.86 -1.60 15.47
C GLY A 104 14.66 -0.78 14.20
N LEU A 105 13.41 -0.45 13.81
CA LEU A 105 13.16 0.47 12.70
C LEU A 105 13.37 1.92 13.11
N GLN A 106 14.00 2.68 12.21
CA GLN A 106 14.12 4.13 12.30
C GLN A 106 12.84 4.80 11.79
N PHE A 107 12.77 6.13 11.94
CA PHE A 107 11.73 6.93 11.32
C PHE A 107 11.94 7.00 9.80
N TYR A 108 10.90 6.66 9.04
CA TYR A 108 10.88 6.81 7.58
C TYR A 108 9.70 7.69 7.17
N PRO A 109 9.93 8.80 6.45
CA PRO A 109 8.87 9.74 6.07
C PRO A 109 7.85 9.14 5.09
N ASP A 110 8.29 8.19 4.25
CA ASP A 110 7.43 7.53 3.28
C ASP A 110 7.89 6.09 3.00
N LEU A 111 7.07 5.37 2.22
CA LEU A 111 7.33 3.99 1.82
C LEU A 111 8.59 3.87 0.95
N PHE A 112 8.89 4.88 0.12
CA PHE A 112 10.07 4.85 -0.74
C PHE A 112 11.36 4.89 0.08
N THR A 113 11.44 5.78 1.06
CA THR A 113 12.55 5.95 1.99
C THR A 113 12.69 4.74 2.90
N LEU A 114 11.56 4.15 3.33
CA LEU A 114 11.56 2.87 4.03
C LEU A 114 12.25 1.78 3.20
N ASN A 115 11.92 1.62 1.91
CA ASN A 115 12.60 0.65 1.04
C ASN A 115 14.11 0.95 0.90
N MET A 116 14.50 2.22 0.81
CA MET A 116 15.93 2.59 0.70
C MET A 116 16.78 2.14 1.88
N SER A 117 16.18 1.93 3.06
CA SER A 117 16.87 1.42 4.24
C SER A 117 16.59 -0.07 4.48
N TYR A 118 15.31 -0.44 4.56
CA TYR A 118 14.85 -1.78 4.98
C TYR A 118 14.91 -2.83 3.87
N GLY A 119 14.70 -2.43 2.61
CA GLY A 119 14.62 -3.37 1.49
C GLY A 119 15.95 -4.06 1.20
N SER A 120 15.92 -5.20 0.50
CA SER A 120 17.16 -5.81 0.03
C SER A 120 17.90 -4.94 -0.98
N VAL A 121 19.16 -5.29 -1.27
CA VAL A 121 19.96 -4.63 -2.32
C VAL A 121 19.23 -4.68 -3.67
N ASP A 122 18.57 -5.80 -3.97
CA ASP A 122 17.87 -6.00 -5.23
C ASP A 122 16.57 -5.20 -5.29
N ALA A 123 15.84 -5.09 -4.18
CA ALA A 123 14.64 -4.26 -4.10
C ALA A 123 14.95 -2.78 -4.32
N ARG A 124 16.05 -2.29 -3.74
CA ARG A 124 16.54 -0.92 -3.98
C ARG A 124 16.94 -0.70 -5.43
N ARG A 125 17.71 -1.61 -6.03
CA ARG A 125 18.11 -1.54 -7.44
C ARG A 125 16.91 -1.59 -8.39
N ALA A 126 15.91 -2.41 -8.08
CA ALA A 126 14.68 -2.49 -8.87
C ALA A 126 13.94 -1.15 -8.91
N ALA A 127 13.90 -0.41 -7.80
CA ALA A 127 13.30 0.92 -7.75
C ALA A 127 14.00 1.92 -8.70
N PHE A 128 15.34 1.91 -8.76
CA PHE A 128 16.10 2.80 -9.64
C PHE A 128 16.10 2.39 -11.12
N SER A 129 15.85 1.11 -11.42
CA SER A 129 15.72 0.60 -12.80
C SER A 129 14.29 0.66 -13.34
N MET A 130 13.39 1.32 -12.62
CA MET A 130 11.98 1.39 -12.95
C MET A 130 11.73 2.31 -14.16
N LYS A 131 10.92 1.85 -15.11
CA LYS A 131 10.55 2.66 -16.28
C LYS A 131 9.41 3.60 -15.91
N TYR A 132 9.55 4.89 -16.19
CA TYR A 132 8.52 5.90 -15.95
C TYR A 132 7.13 5.48 -16.43
N LYS A 133 7.02 4.97 -17.67
CA LYS A 133 5.73 4.50 -18.23
C LYS A 133 5.07 3.43 -17.35
N LEU A 134 5.84 2.51 -16.79
CA LEU A 134 5.30 1.46 -15.92
C LEU A 134 4.82 2.05 -14.59
N VAL A 135 5.56 3.01 -14.01
CA VAL A 135 5.14 3.72 -12.80
C VAL A 135 3.80 4.42 -13.03
N GLU A 136 3.69 5.23 -14.09
CA GLU A 136 2.46 5.96 -14.40
C GLU A 136 1.27 5.04 -14.66
N THR A 137 1.48 3.92 -15.36
CA THR A 137 0.42 2.93 -15.61
C THR A 137 -0.07 2.30 -14.31
N VAL A 138 0.85 1.85 -13.45
CA VAL A 138 0.48 1.22 -12.17
C VAL A 138 -0.16 2.25 -11.24
N PHE A 139 0.39 3.46 -11.18
CA PHE A 139 -0.15 4.56 -10.39
C PHE A 139 -1.58 4.92 -10.82
N SER A 140 -1.81 5.10 -12.12
CA SER A 140 -3.15 5.39 -12.66
C SER A 140 -4.13 4.27 -12.32
N MET A 141 -3.72 3.00 -12.47
CA MET A 141 -4.55 1.86 -12.11
C MET A 141 -4.90 1.85 -10.61
N LEU A 142 -3.94 2.10 -9.72
CA LEU A 142 -4.18 2.16 -8.28
C LEU A 142 -5.10 3.33 -7.89
N GLN A 143 -4.94 4.48 -8.54
CA GLN A 143 -5.76 5.66 -8.30
C GLN A 143 -7.22 5.44 -8.68
N GLU A 144 -7.48 4.73 -9.79
CA GLU A 144 -8.84 4.40 -10.20
C GLU A 144 -9.47 3.32 -9.31
N LEU A 145 -8.69 2.35 -8.84
CA LEU A 145 -9.18 1.27 -7.96
C LEU A 145 -9.45 1.74 -6.52
N LYS A 146 -8.73 2.78 -6.05
CA LYS A 146 -8.79 3.29 -4.66
C LYS A 146 -8.71 2.18 -3.61
N LEU A 147 -7.76 1.25 -3.80
CA LEU A 147 -7.54 0.06 -2.95
C LEU A 147 -7.59 0.37 -1.45
N CYS A 148 -6.93 1.41 -0.99
CA CYS A 148 -6.83 1.80 0.43
C CYS A 148 -8.13 2.37 1.01
N SER A 149 -9.00 2.96 0.18
CA SER A 149 -10.28 3.55 0.61
C SER A 149 -11.43 2.55 0.65
N TYR A 150 -11.37 1.51 -0.18
CA TYR A 150 -12.40 0.47 -0.30
C TYR A 150 -11.89 -0.92 0.10
N SER A 151 -11.03 -0.99 1.13
CA SER A 151 -10.50 -2.23 1.71
C SER A 151 -10.76 -2.39 3.20
#